data_AF-A0A3D2VZJ8-F1
#
_entry.id   AF-A0A3D2VZJ8-F1
#
_cell.length_a   1.000
_cell.length_b   1.000
_cell.length_c   1.000
_cell.angle_alpha   90.00
_cell.angle_beta   90.00
_cell.angle_gamma   90.00
#
_symmetry.space_group_name_H-M   'P 1'
#
loop_
_entity.id
_entity.type
_entity.pdbx_description
1 polymer ?
#
loop_
_entity_poly.entity_id
_entity_poly.type
_entity_poly.pdbx_seq_one_letter_code
_entity_poly.pdbx_strand_id
1 'polypeptide(L)'
;MSKTAIVVFSDPKAGEEALGRVFNAMFLTLELKDKEREVALIFQGAGTRWPADLVKPDHPANALYNVVRDKVAGVCGGCADVFGASEGLKGANVKVVRDKAIPGTSGILDLSRYLDDGYRLIAF
;
A
#
# COMPACT_ATOMS: atom_id res chain seq x y z
N MET A 1 20.83 -5.89 7.44
CA MET A 1 19.82 -4.98 8.04
C MET A 1 18.43 -5.60 7.84
N SER A 2 17.45 -5.31 8.71
CA SER A 2 16.11 -5.91 8.62
C SER A 2 15.24 -5.23 7.55
N LYS A 3 14.75 -5.99 6.55
CA LYS A 3 13.81 -5.50 5.54
C LYS A 3 12.36 -5.60 6.05
N THR A 4 11.50 -4.63 5.69
CA THR A 4 10.09 -4.63 6.14
C THR A 4 9.13 -4.31 5.02
N ALA A 5 8.12 -5.15 4.82
CA ALA A 5 7.04 -4.92 3.87
C ALA A 5 5.78 -4.61 4.67
N ILE A 6 5.32 -3.37 4.54
CA ILE A 6 4.17 -2.82 5.23
C ILE A 6 2.99 -2.93 4.28
N VAL A 7 1.96 -3.67 4.67
CA VAL A 7 0.78 -3.94 3.84
C VAL A 7 -0.43 -3.29 4.47
N VAL A 8 -1.07 -2.39 3.73
CA VAL A 8 -2.32 -1.75 4.13
C VAL A 8 -3.49 -2.50 3.51
N PHE A 9 -4.31 -3.11 4.36
CA PHE A 9 -5.57 -3.77 4.00
C PHE A 9 -6.80 -2.92 4.34
N SER A 10 -6.67 -1.95 5.25
CA SER A 10 -7.79 -1.13 5.73
C SER A 10 -8.54 -0.41 4.61
N ASP A 11 -9.86 -0.35 4.71
CA ASP A 11 -10.71 0.34 3.73
C ASP A 11 -10.86 1.82 4.12
N PRO A 12 -10.54 2.81 3.26
CA PRO A 12 -10.82 4.22 3.55
C PRO A 12 -12.30 4.51 3.87
N LYS A 13 -13.22 3.63 3.46
CA LYS A 13 -14.64 3.75 3.76
C LYS A 13 -15.03 3.26 5.17
N ALA A 14 -14.11 2.67 5.93
CA ALA A 14 -14.38 2.09 7.26
C ALA A 14 -14.17 3.06 8.44
N GLY A 15 -14.12 4.37 8.19
CA GLY A 15 -14.10 5.41 9.22
C GLY A 15 -12.72 5.69 9.83
N GLU A 16 -12.71 6.34 11.00
CA GLU A 16 -11.50 6.87 11.63
C GLU A 16 -10.45 5.80 11.98
N GLU A 17 -10.89 4.57 12.29
CA GLU A 17 -10.00 3.45 12.59
C GLU A 17 -9.14 3.08 11.37
N ALA A 18 -9.74 3.05 10.18
CA ALA A 18 -9.03 2.79 8.95
C ALA A 18 -8.07 3.92 8.57
N LEU A 19 -8.45 5.16 8.84
CA LEU A 19 -7.56 6.32 8.72
C LEU A 19 -6.36 6.18 9.67
N GLY A 20 -6.60 5.79 10.92
CA GLY A 20 -5.54 5.50 11.90
C GLY A 20 -4.58 4.42 11.42
N ARG A 21 -5.09 3.33 10.82
CA ARG A 21 -4.26 2.24 10.25
C ARG A 21 -3.34 2.75 9.13
N VAL A 22 -3.85 3.51 8.16
CA VAL A 22 -3.02 4.01 7.06
C VAL A 22 -2.01 5.05 7.53
N PHE A 23 -2.36 5.88 8.52
CA PHE A 23 -1.39 6.79 9.15
C PHE A 23 -0.25 6.02 9.79
N ASN A 24 -0.53 5.02 10.62
CA ASN A 24 0.50 4.24 11.30
C ASN A 24 1.36 3.41 10.34
N ALA A 25 0.79 2.92 9.24
CA ALA A 25 1.55 2.30 8.16
C ALA A 25 2.56 3.28 7.55
N MET A 26 2.15 4.52 7.29
CA MET A 26 3.02 5.54 6.73
C MET A 26 4.02 6.10 7.75
N PHE A 27 3.66 6.21 9.03
CA PHE A 27 4.60 6.56 10.09
C PHE A 27 5.75 5.55 10.17
N LEU A 28 5.43 4.25 10.24
CA LEU A 28 6.47 3.23 10.26
C LEU A 28 7.29 3.22 8.97
N THR A 29 6.66 3.49 7.82
CA THR A 29 7.39 3.63 6.54
C THR A 29 8.42 4.76 6.62
N LEU A 30 8.02 5.92 7.16
CA LEU A 30 8.90 7.07 7.33
C LEU A 30 10.02 6.79 8.33
N GLU A 31 9.71 6.26 9.51
CA GLU A 31 10.71 5.92 10.53
C GLU A 31 11.77 4.92 10.03
N LEU A 32 11.37 3.96 9.19
CA LEU A 32 12.29 3.01 8.57
C LEU A 32 13.10 3.66 7.44
N LYS A 33 12.48 4.52 6.63
CA LYS A 33 13.16 5.33 5.61
C LYS A 33 14.24 6.22 6.23
N ASP A 34 13.95 6.92 7.32
CA ASP A 34 14.88 7.81 8.01
C ASP A 34 16.06 7.07 8.66
N LYS A 35 15.85 5.80 9.03
CA LYS A 35 16.90 4.89 9.51
C LYS A 35 17.66 4.19 8.38
N GLU A 36 17.46 4.62 7.13
CA GLU A 36 18.03 4.04 5.91
C GLU A 36 17.77 2.53 5.78
N ARG A 37 16.64 2.06 6.31
CA ARG A 37 16.23 0.66 6.23
C ARG A 37 15.40 0.41 4.98
N GLU A 38 15.55 -0.78 4.44
CA GLU A 38 14.79 -1.23 3.28
C GLU A 38 13.33 -1.47 3.69
N VAL A 39 12.43 -0.66 3.13
CA VAL A 39 10.99 -0.69 3.41
C VAL A 39 10.19 -0.61 2.12
N ALA A 40 9.12 -1.40 2.05
CA ALA A 40 8.16 -1.40 0.97
C ALA A 40 6.75 -1.16 1.52
N LEU A 41 6.09 -0.09 1.09
CA LEU A 41 4.69 0.19 1.37
C LEU A 41 3.81 -0.38 0.26
N ILE A 42 2.85 -1.22 0.63
CA ILE A 42 2.02 -2.01 -0.29
C ILE A 42 0.55 -1.80 0.05
N PHE A 43 -0.28 -1.59 -0.97
CA PHE A 43 -1.73 -1.51 -0.80
C PHE A 43 -2.41 -2.76 -1.37
N GLN A 44 -3.18 -3.45 -0.54
CA GLN A 44 -3.85 -4.70 -0.91
C GLN A 44 -5.25 -4.78 -0.30
N GLY A 45 -6.10 -5.69 -0.79
CA GLY A 45 -7.50 -5.76 -0.35
C GLY A 45 -8.26 -4.45 -0.58
N ALA A 46 -9.07 -4.02 0.39
CA ALA A 46 -9.78 -2.74 0.31
C ALA A 46 -8.84 -1.52 0.40
N GLY A 47 -7.65 -1.70 0.97
CA GLY A 47 -6.61 -0.67 1.02
C GLY A 47 -6.11 -0.21 -0.33
N THR A 48 -6.40 -0.93 -1.42
CA THR A 48 -6.15 -0.49 -2.79
C THR A 48 -6.83 0.82 -3.17
N ARG A 49 -7.82 1.29 -2.40
CA ARG A 49 -8.49 2.59 -2.60
C ARG A 49 -7.70 3.77 -2.05
N TRP A 50 -6.84 3.56 -1.05
CA TRP A 50 -6.09 4.64 -0.38
C TRP A 50 -5.29 5.53 -1.32
N PRO A 51 -4.54 5.02 -2.32
CA PRO A 51 -3.76 5.89 -3.19
C PRO A 51 -4.59 6.98 -3.88
N ALA A 52 -5.85 6.72 -4.23
CA ALA A 52 -6.72 7.71 -4.86
C ALA A 52 -7.15 8.82 -3.88
N ASP A 53 -7.26 8.52 -2.59
CA ASP A 53 -7.59 9.49 -1.54
C ASP A 53 -6.36 10.25 -1.06
N LEU A 54 -5.25 9.54 -0.83
CA LEU A 54 -4.00 10.09 -0.30
C LEU A 54 -3.35 11.11 -1.24
N VAL A 55 -3.60 11.03 -2.55
CA VAL A 55 -3.07 12.02 -3.53
C VAL A 55 -3.83 13.34 -3.54
N LYS A 56 -5.03 13.40 -2.94
CA LYS A 56 -5.84 14.62 -2.91
C LYS A 56 -5.19 15.64 -1.96
N PRO A 57 -4.92 16.89 -2.39
CA PRO A 57 -4.23 17.87 -1.56
C PRO A 57 -4.91 18.24 -0.23
N ASP A 58 -6.24 18.09 -0.17
CA ASP A 58 -7.07 18.35 1.00
C ASP A 58 -7.17 17.16 1.96
N HIS A 59 -6.65 15.98 1.58
CA HIS A 59 -6.64 14.82 2.46
C HIS A 59 -5.62 15.03 3.60
N PRO A 60 -6.00 14.79 4.87
CA PRO A 60 -5.13 15.08 6.03
C PRO A 60 -3.78 14.32 6.00
N ALA A 61 -3.75 13.18 5.32
CA ALA A 61 -2.55 12.36 5.18
C ALA A 61 -1.73 12.64 3.89
N ASN A 62 -2.14 13.61 3.05
CA ASN A 62 -1.48 13.89 1.77
C ASN A 62 -0.01 14.28 1.92
N ALA A 63 0.29 15.19 2.86
CA ALA A 63 1.66 15.63 3.11
C ALA A 63 2.56 14.44 3.50
N LEU A 64 2.09 13.60 4.43
CA LEU A 64 2.81 12.40 4.84
C LEU A 64 2.97 11.40 3.69
N TYR A 65 1.92 11.15 2.91
CA TYR A 65 1.96 10.25 1.77
C TYR A 65 3.02 10.70 0.75
N ASN A 66 3.11 11.99 0.45
CA ASN A 66 4.12 12.53 -0.46
C ASN A 66 5.55 12.28 0.05
N VAL A 67 5.78 12.34 1.36
CA VAL A 67 7.09 12.07 1.97
C VAL A 67 7.51 10.59 1.83
N VAL A 68 6.56 9.66 1.87
CA VAL A 68 6.84 8.21 1.80
C VAL A 68 6.56 7.57 0.45
N ARG A 69 6.09 8.35 -0.54
CA ARG A 69 5.62 7.84 -1.84
C ARG A 69 6.69 7.07 -2.61
N ASP A 70 7.96 7.43 -2.44
CA ASP A 70 9.11 6.73 -3.04
C ASP A 70 9.29 5.31 -2.50
N LYS A 71 8.65 4.96 -1.38
CA LYS A 71 8.63 3.61 -0.80
C LYS A 71 7.40 2.81 -1.18
N VAL A 72 6.46 3.37 -1.94
CA VAL A 72 5.29 2.64 -2.43
C VAL A 72 5.73 1.63 -3.50
N ALA A 73 5.75 0.35 -3.12
CA ALA A 73 6.17 -0.71 -4.02
C ALA A 73 5.07 -1.10 -5.02
N GLY A 74 3.80 -0.85 -4.66
CA GLY A 74 2.68 -0.95 -5.59
C GLY A 74 1.34 -1.26 -4.93
N VAL A 75 0.34 -1.42 -5.78
CA VAL A 75 -1.04 -1.74 -5.45
C VAL A 75 -1.39 -3.09 -6.08
N CYS A 76 -2.00 -3.99 -5.32
CA CYS A 76 -2.48 -5.28 -5.84
C CYS A 76 -3.56 -5.08 -6.91
N GLY A 77 -3.27 -5.46 -8.17
CA GLY A 77 -4.18 -5.27 -9.30
C GLY A 77 -5.48 -6.08 -9.19
N GLY A 78 -5.39 -7.38 -8.92
CA GLY A 78 -6.58 -8.23 -8.75
C GLY A 78 -7.45 -7.78 -7.58
N CYS A 79 -6.82 -7.25 -6.52
CA CYS A 79 -7.54 -6.65 -5.41
C CYS A 79 -8.23 -5.35 -5.81
N ALA A 80 -7.56 -4.48 -6.58
CA ALA A 80 -8.16 -3.25 -7.08
C ALA A 80 -9.40 -3.53 -7.95
N ASP A 81 -9.38 -4.61 -8.74
CA ASP A 81 -10.54 -5.03 -9.53
C ASP A 81 -11.69 -5.50 -8.62
N VAL A 82 -11.41 -6.37 -7.65
CA VAL A 82 -12.43 -6.91 -6.71
C VAL A 82 -13.04 -5.81 -5.84
N PHE A 83 -12.23 -4.86 -5.38
CA PHE A 83 -12.66 -3.78 -4.50
C PHE A 83 -13.03 -2.50 -5.26
N GLY A 84 -13.05 -2.49 -6.59
CA GLY A 84 -13.48 -1.35 -7.41
C GLY A 84 -12.61 -0.10 -7.23
N ALA A 85 -11.30 -0.28 -7.09
CA ALA A 85 -10.33 0.81 -6.96
C ALA A 85 -9.68 1.21 -8.30
N SER A 86 -9.81 0.39 -9.36
CA SER A 86 -9.03 0.51 -10.59
C SER A 86 -9.13 1.87 -11.29
N GLU A 87 -10.33 2.50 -11.32
CA GLU A 87 -10.49 3.84 -11.91
C GLU A 87 -9.75 4.92 -11.10
N GLY A 88 -9.84 4.88 -9.77
CA GLY A 88 -9.17 5.85 -8.89
C GLY A 88 -7.64 5.81 -8.99
N LEU A 89 -7.08 4.65 -9.37
CA LEU A 89 -5.63 4.48 -9.49
C LEU A 89 -5.03 5.18 -10.73
N LYS A 90 -5.83 5.46 -11.77
CA LYS A 90 -5.35 6.14 -13.00
C LYS A 90 -4.77 7.53 -12.71
N GLY A 91 -5.31 8.24 -11.72
CA GLY A 91 -4.81 9.55 -11.28
C GLY A 91 -3.80 9.51 -10.14
N ALA A 92 -3.59 8.34 -9.52
CA ALA A 92 -2.78 8.22 -8.31
C ALA A 92 -1.29 8.02 -8.57
N ASN A 93 -0.85 7.89 -9.83
CA ASN A 93 0.55 7.65 -10.24
C ASN A 93 1.24 6.58 -9.36
N VAL A 94 0.59 5.42 -9.21
CA VAL A 94 1.11 4.27 -8.47
C VAL A 94 1.18 3.06 -9.39
N LYS A 95 2.18 2.20 -9.14
CA LYS A 95 2.32 0.96 -9.89
C LYS A 95 1.21 -0.01 -9.50
N VAL A 96 0.38 -0.40 -10.46
CA VAL A 96 -0.55 -1.53 -10.32
C VAL A 96 0.19 -2.82 -10.66
N VAL A 97 0.20 -3.77 -9.73
CA VAL A 97 1.07 -4.95 -9.77
C VAL A 97 0.24 -6.23 -9.86
N ARG A 98 0.65 -7.14 -10.75
CA ARG A 98 -0.04 -8.41 -11.09
C ARG A 98 0.98 -9.53 -11.28
N ASP A 99 1.87 -9.67 -10.30
CA ASP A 99 3.06 -10.54 -10.37
C ASP A 99 2.73 -12.03 -10.16
N LYS A 100 1.56 -12.35 -9.59
CA LYS A 100 1.15 -13.74 -9.31
C LYS A 100 -0.26 -14.03 -9.81
N ALA A 101 -0.39 -15.07 -10.63
CA ALA A 101 -1.69 -15.64 -10.97
C ALA A 101 -2.29 -16.37 -9.77
N ILE A 102 -3.50 -15.97 -9.36
CA ILE A 102 -4.31 -16.65 -8.34
C ILE A 102 -5.68 -16.93 -8.95
N PRO A 103 -6.21 -18.16 -8.85
CA PRO A 103 -7.52 -18.51 -9.38
C PRO A 103 -8.62 -17.53 -8.93
N GLY A 104 -9.48 -17.13 -9.87
CA GLY A 104 -10.55 -16.16 -9.60
C GLY A 104 -10.11 -14.69 -9.54
N THR A 105 -8.84 -14.39 -9.88
CA THR A 105 -8.34 -13.02 -10.00
C THR A 105 -7.67 -12.80 -11.35
N SER A 106 -7.57 -11.54 -11.75
CA SER A 106 -6.80 -11.04 -12.90
C SER A 106 -5.29 -10.90 -12.59
N GLY A 107 -4.79 -11.61 -11.58
CA GLY A 107 -3.42 -11.52 -11.07
C GLY A 107 -3.26 -10.52 -9.93
N ILE A 108 -2.47 -10.88 -8.92
CA ILE A 108 -2.28 -10.10 -7.68
C ILE A 108 -0.82 -9.64 -7.52
N LEU A 109 -0.60 -8.71 -6.59
CA LEU A 109 0.74 -8.47 -6.06
C LEU A 109 1.13 -9.65 -5.16
N ASP A 110 2.29 -10.26 -5.43
CA ASP A 110 2.77 -11.40 -4.67
C ASP A 110 3.44 -10.93 -3.36
N LEU A 111 2.85 -11.28 -2.22
CA LEU A 111 3.46 -11.01 -0.92
C LEU A 111 4.53 -12.05 -0.56
N SER A 112 4.49 -13.26 -1.13
CA SER A 112 5.47 -14.30 -0.77
C SER A 112 6.88 -13.92 -1.23
N ARG A 113 7.02 -13.20 -2.37
CA ARG A 113 8.32 -12.71 -2.83
C ARG A 113 9.04 -11.86 -1.78
N TYR A 114 8.29 -11.07 -1.00
CA TYR A 114 8.89 -10.25 0.05
C TYR A 114 9.42 -11.12 1.18
N LEU A 115 8.69 -12.19 1.53
CA LEU A 115 9.17 -13.17 2.50
C LEU A 115 10.43 -13.88 2.00
N ASP A 116 10.43 -14.30 0.73
CA ASP A 116 11.58 -14.95 0.08
C ASP A 116 12.80 -14.01 0.03
N ASP A 117 12.58 -12.71 -0.15
CA ASP A 117 13.61 -11.66 -0.14
C ASP A 117 14.05 -11.24 1.28
N GLY A 118 13.57 -11.93 2.33
CA GLY A 118 13.94 -11.70 3.72
C GLY A 118 13.24 -10.51 4.39
N TYR A 119 12.13 -10.03 3.83
CA TYR A 119 11.29 -9.04 4.49
C TYR A 119 10.43 -9.68 5.58
N ARG A 120 10.24 -8.94 6.66
CA ARG A 120 9.12 -9.17 7.58
C ARG A 120 7.88 -8.45 7.07
N LEU A 121 6.73 -9.11 7.10
CA LEU A 121 5.44 -8.48 6.84
C LEU A 121 4.86 -7.83 8.10
N ILE A 122 4.30 -6.63 7.94
CA ILE A 122 3.49 -5.95 8.96
C ILE A 122 2.21 -5.49 8.27
N ALA A 123 1.08 -5.94 8.79
CA ALA A 123 -0.22 -5.60 8.25
C ALA A 123 -0.87 -4.46 9.06
N PHE A 124 -1.46 -3.51 8.35
CA PHE A 124 -2.29 -2.44 8.89
C PHE A 124 -3.68 -2.50 8.28
#